data_AF-A0A1P8BC00-F1
#
_entry.id   AF-A0A1P8BC00-F1
#
_cell.length_a   1.000
_cell.length_b   1.000
_cell.length_c   1.000
_cell.angle_alpha   90.00
_cell.angle_beta   90.00
_cell.angle_gamma   90.00
#
_symmetry.space_group_name_H-M   'P 1'
#
loop_
_entity.id
_entity.type
_entity.pdbx_description
1 polymer ?
#
loop_
_entity_poly.entity_id
_entity_poly.type
_entity_poly.pdbx_seq_one_letter_code
_entity_poly.pdbx_strand_id
1 'polypeptide(L)'
;METDSIDSVIDDDEIHQKHQFSSTKSQGGATVVISPATSVYELLECPVCTNSMYPPIHQVFQCFGQYFCLHFEAFQLGMAPVYMAFLRFMGDEDDARNYTYSLEVGGSGRKQTWEGTPRSVRDSHRKVRDSHDGLIIQRNMALFFSGGDKKELKLRVTGRIWKEQQNPDSGVCITSMCSS
;
A
#
# COMPACT_ATOMS: atom_id res chain seq x y z
N MET A 1 21.62 -0.31 11.17
CA MET A 1 20.22 -0.69 10.89
C MET A 1 19.51 0.57 10.48
N GLU A 2 19.44 0.83 9.18
CA GLU A 2 18.72 1.98 8.63
C GLU A 2 17.27 1.55 8.38
N THR A 3 16.32 2.33 8.87
CA THR A 3 14.88 2.06 8.76
C THR A 3 14.20 3.25 8.10
N ASP A 4 13.75 3.10 6.86
CA ASP A 4 12.93 4.11 6.19
C ASP A 4 11.46 3.93 6.56
N SER A 5 10.77 5.02 6.87
CA SER A 5 9.35 5.05 7.28
C SER A 5 8.53 5.87 6.28
N ILE A 6 7.30 5.44 5.98
CA ILE A 6 6.39 6.04 4.97
C ILE A 6 5.07 6.42 5.66
N ASP A 7 4.51 7.62 5.40
CA ASP A 7 3.29 8.16 6.04
C ASP A 7 2.32 8.75 4.98
N SER A 8 1.01 8.46 5.03
CA SER A 8 -0.03 9.05 4.13
C SER A 8 -1.43 9.12 4.77
N VAL A 9 -2.29 10.11 4.44
CA VAL A 9 -3.60 10.38 5.08
C VAL A 9 -4.64 10.77 3.98
N ILE A 10 -5.95 10.39 4.07
CA ILE A 10 -6.95 10.51 2.95
C ILE A 10 -8.39 10.92 3.37
N ASP A 11 -8.98 11.98 2.80
CA ASP A 11 -10.33 12.55 3.08
C ASP A 11 -11.37 12.12 1.99
N ASP A 12 -12.69 12.02 2.29
CA ASP A 12 -13.72 11.37 1.43
C ASP A 12 -15.03 12.19 1.32
N ASP A 13 -15.58 12.37 0.12
CA ASP A 13 -16.96 12.85 -0.04
C ASP A 13 -17.67 12.27 -1.29
N GLU A 14 -18.86 11.72 -1.00
CA GLU A 14 -20.08 11.38 -1.76
C GLU A 14 -20.14 10.43 -2.98
N ILE A 15 -20.83 9.29 -2.75
CA ILE A 15 -21.43 8.37 -3.75
C ILE A 15 -22.94 8.66 -3.82
N HIS A 16 -23.47 9.07 -4.97
CA HIS A 16 -24.84 8.75 -5.43
C HIS A 16 -24.97 8.82 -6.97
N GLN A 17 -25.68 7.81 -7.54
CA GLN A 17 -26.35 7.74 -8.86
C GLN A 17 -25.66 7.18 -10.13
N LYS A 18 -26.01 5.90 -10.39
CA LYS A 18 -26.65 5.29 -11.59
C LYS A 18 -26.13 5.55 -13.03
N HIS A 19 -25.89 4.42 -13.71
CA HIS A 19 -25.78 4.15 -15.15
C HIS A 19 -26.56 5.08 -16.12
N GLN A 20 -25.88 5.60 -17.16
CA GLN A 20 -26.25 5.48 -18.58
C GLN A 20 -25.19 6.11 -19.52
N PHE A 21 -24.90 5.44 -20.64
CA PHE A 21 -24.08 5.96 -21.76
C PHE A 21 -24.84 7.06 -22.53
N SER A 22 -24.18 8.20 -22.84
CA SER A 22 -24.39 8.96 -24.10
C SER A 22 -23.30 10.04 -24.29
N SER A 23 -22.83 10.22 -25.53
CA SER A 23 -21.78 11.18 -25.92
C SER A 23 -22.36 12.53 -26.36
N THR A 24 -21.75 13.66 -25.96
CA THR A 24 -21.82 14.95 -26.69
C THR A 24 -20.59 15.83 -26.41
N LYS A 25 -20.04 16.45 -27.46
CA LYS A 25 -18.97 17.48 -27.44
C LYS A 25 -19.53 18.90 -27.21
N SER A 26 -18.77 19.78 -26.57
CA SER A 26 -18.74 21.22 -26.93
C SER A 26 -17.47 21.93 -26.43
N GLN A 27 -16.94 22.83 -27.27
CA GLN A 27 -15.77 23.70 -27.08
C GLN A 27 -16.09 24.94 -26.23
N GLY A 28 -15.05 25.57 -25.67
CA GLY A 28 -15.05 27.01 -25.31
C GLY A 28 -14.01 27.37 -24.23
N GLY A 29 -12.97 28.14 -24.59
CA GLY A 29 -11.90 28.56 -23.67
C GLY A 29 -12.13 29.92 -23.01
N ALA A 30 -11.45 30.17 -21.88
CA ALA A 30 -11.11 31.50 -21.36
C ALA A 30 -10.03 31.43 -20.26
N THR A 31 -9.31 32.55 -20.13
CA THR A 31 -8.01 32.87 -19.54
C THR A 31 -7.84 32.64 -18.02
N VAL A 32 -6.63 32.24 -17.61
CA VAL A 32 -6.19 32.07 -16.20
C VAL A 32 -5.75 33.42 -15.61
N VAL A 33 -6.34 33.81 -14.48
CA VAL A 33 -5.87 34.89 -13.59
C VAL A 33 -5.42 34.25 -12.29
N ILE A 34 -4.16 34.44 -11.90
CA ILE A 34 -3.61 33.94 -10.63
C ILE A 34 -3.69 35.08 -9.60
N SER A 35 -4.45 34.88 -8.54
CA SER A 35 -4.42 35.70 -7.32
C SER A 35 -4.01 34.84 -6.12
N PRO A 36 -3.29 35.40 -5.13
CA PRO A 36 -2.62 34.62 -4.10
C PRO A 36 -3.62 34.15 -3.05
N ALA A 37 -3.64 32.85 -2.78
CA ALA A 37 -4.52 32.28 -1.77
C ALA A 37 -3.99 32.58 -0.36
N THR A 38 -4.87 33.17 0.45
CA THR A 38 -4.74 33.39 1.90
C THR A 38 -5.68 32.41 2.58
N SER A 39 -5.30 31.14 2.76
CA SER A 39 -6.10 30.20 3.56
C SER A 39 -5.34 28.92 3.93
N VAL A 40 -5.66 28.41 5.11
CA VAL A 40 -5.01 27.35 5.90
C VAL A 40 -5.23 25.94 5.32
N TYR A 41 -4.76 25.69 4.10
CA TYR A 41 -4.68 24.34 3.53
C TYR A 41 -3.26 24.05 3.09
N GLU A 42 -2.37 23.81 4.05
CA GLU A 42 -1.06 23.22 3.81
C GLU A 42 -0.84 22.15 4.88
N LEU A 43 -0.83 20.89 4.43
CA LEU A 43 0.00 19.76 4.90
C LEU A 43 -0.72 18.43 4.67
N LEU A 44 -0.91 18.05 3.40
CA LEU A 44 -0.83 16.68 2.91
C LEU A 44 -0.46 16.71 1.42
N GLU A 45 0.70 17.25 1.10
CA GLU A 45 1.14 17.42 -0.29
C GLU A 45 2.03 16.25 -0.73
N CYS A 46 1.45 15.29 -1.44
CA CYS A 46 2.20 14.50 -2.42
C CYS A 46 2.22 15.32 -3.73
N PRO A 47 3.38 15.63 -4.32
CA PRO A 47 3.54 16.63 -5.40
C PRO A 47 2.92 16.24 -6.76
N VAL A 48 2.02 15.27 -6.82
CA VAL A 48 1.42 14.79 -8.09
C VAL A 48 -0.12 14.78 -8.09
N CYS A 49 -0.82 14.64 -6.95
CA CYS A 49 -2.25 14.34 -6.97
C CYS A 49 -3.06 15.08 -5.90
N THR A 50 -3.65 16.22 -6.27
CA THR A 50 -4.67 16.95 -5.48
C THR A 50 -6.09 16.36 -5.66
N ASN A 51 -6.24 15.03 -5.78
CA ASN A 51 -7.54 14.36 -5.91
C ASN A 51 -7.57 13.07 -5.05
N SER A 52 -8.67 12.86 -4.32
CA SER A 52 -8.93 11.67 -3.50
C SER A 52 -8.63 10.36 -4.25
N MET A 53 -7.81 9.48 -3.66
CA MET A 53 -7.54 8.16 -4.23
C MET A 53 -8.55 7.13 -3.70
N TYR A 54 -9.31 6.54 -4.62
CA TYR A 54 -10.12 5.36 -4.35
C TYR A 54 -9.32 4.09 -4.65
N PRO A 55 -9.43 3.02 -3.84
CA PRO A 55 -8.84 1.73 -4.15
C PRO A 55 -9.29 1.22 -5.54
N PRO A 56 -8.41 0.57 -6.32
CA PRO A 56 -7.07 0.13 -5.94
C PRO A 56 -5.99 1.22 -6.08
N ILE A 57 -5.14 1.34 -5.06
CA ILE A 57 -3.97 2.22 -5.05
C ILE A 57 -2.72 1.37 -5.29
N HIS A 58 -1.88 1.79 -6.23
CA HIS A 58 -0.55 1.23 -6.46
C HIS A 58 0.50 2.32 -6.29
N GLN A 59 1.35 2.19 -5.29
CA GLN A 59 2.50 3.08 -5.09
C GLN A 59 3.78 2.30 -5.31
N VAL A 60 4.64 2.81 -6.18
CA VAL A 60 5.94 2.20 -6.49
C VAL A 60 7.03 3.00 -5.79
N PHE A 61 7.97 2.30 -5.16
CA PHE A 61 9.10 2.90 -4.46
C PHE A 61 10.34 2.03 -4.60
N GLN A 62 11.51 2.65 -4.43
CA GLN A 62 12.80 2.00 -4.59
C GLN A 62 13.46 1.81 -3.21
N CYS A 63 13.94 0.60 -2.94
CA CYS A 63 14.65 0.26 -1.71
C CYS A 63 15.69 -0.83 -2.01
N PHE A 64 16.89 -0.75 -1.42
CA PHE A 64 18.00 -1.69 -1.69
C PHE A 64 18.33 -1.88 -3.18
N GLY A 65 18.18 -0.82 -3.99
CA GLY A 65 18.38 -0.88 -5.45
C GLY A 65 17.30 -1.63 -6.23
N GLN A 66 16.23 -2.08 -5.57
CA GLN A 66 15.11 -2.81 -6.16
C GLN A 66 13.82 -2.00 -6.09
N TYR A 67 12.84 -2.35 -6.91
CA TYR A 67 11.52 -1.70 -6.92
C TYR A 67 10.47 -2.56 -6.22
N PHE A 68 9.65 -1.92 -5.40
CA PHE A 68 8.53 -2.52 -4.69
C PHE A 68 7.25 -1.76 -5.00
N CYS A 69 6.12 -2.46 -4.95
CA CYS A 69 4.81 -1.87 -5.13
C CYS A 69 3.94 -2.18 -3.91
N LEU A 70 3.47 -1.13 -3.23
CA LEU A 70 2.37 -1.24 -2.28
C LEU A 70 1.07 -1.35 -3.06
N HIS A 71 0.33 -2.43 -2.81
CA HIS A 71 -1.02 -2.63 -3.30
C HIS A 71 -2.00 -2.41 -2.14
N PHE A 72 -3.00 -1.56 -2.35
CA PHE A 72 -4.12 -1.36 -1.43
C PHE A 72 -5.44 -1.52 -2.18
N GLU A 73 -6.27 -2.49 -1.77
CA GLU A 73 -7.57 -2.74 -2.38
C GLU A 73 -8.68 -2.95 -1.35
N ALA A 74 -9.93 -2.75 -1.77
CA ALA A 74 -11.11 -3.08 -1.00
C ALA A 74 -11.82 -4.28 -1.63
N PHE A 75 -12.25 -5.25 -0.82
CA PHE A 75 -13.02 -6.40 -1.29
C PHE A 75 -13.97 -6.93 -0.20
N GLN A 76 -14.81 -7.90 -0.56
CA GLN A 76 -15.71 -8.59 0.37
C GLN A 76 -15.05 -9.88 0.86
N LEU A 77 -14.80 -9.97 2.16
CA LEU A 77 -14.40 -11.22 2.82
C LEU A 77 -15.65 -11.87 3.43
N GLY A 78 -16.21 -12.84 2.70
CA GLY A 78 -17.55 -13.34 3.00
C GLY A 78 -18.59 -12.23 2.78
N MET A 79 -19.29 -11.85 3.85
CA MET A 79 -20.28 -10.75 3.84
C MET A 79 -19.73 -9.44 4.41
N ALA A 80 -18.43 -9.38 4.77
CA ALA A 80 -17.84 -8.22 5.42
C ALA A 80 -16.96 -7.41 4.44
N PRO A 81 -17.17 -6.08 4.32
CA PRO A 81 -16.26 -5.22 3.58
C PRO A 81 -14.94 -5.08 4.33
N VAL A 82 -13.84 -5.37 3.64
CA VAL A 82 -12.48 -5.26 4.17
C VAL A 82 -11.60 -4.47 3.21
N TYR A 83 -10.56 -3.87 3.77
CA TYR A 83 -9.41 -3.36 3.04
C TYR A 83 -8.25 -4.34 3.19
N MET A 84 -7.38 -4.39 2.19
CA MET A 84 -6.15 -5.16 2.26
C MET A 84 -4.97 -4.40 1.69
N ALA A 85 -3.85 -4.45 2.41
CA ALA A 85 -2.59 -3.84 2.02
C ALA A 85 -1.48 -4.91 1.98
N PHE A 86 -0.66 -4.91 0.93
CA PHE A 86 0.52 -5.79 0.85
C PHE A 86 1.58 -5.22 -0.09
N LEU A 87 2.82 -5.68 0.09
CA LEU A 87 3.92 -5.31 -0.80
C LEU A 87 4.17 -6.39 -1.85
N ARG A 88 4.49 -5.93 -3.05
CA ARG A 88 4.92 -6.78 -4.17
C ARG A 88 6.31 -6.37 -4.62
N PHE A 89 7.15 -7.36 -4.89
CA PHE A 89 8.51 -7.17 -5.39
C PHE A 89 8.52 -7.17 -6.93
N MET A 90 9.11 -6.14 -7.55
CA MET A 90 9.23 -6.04 -9.00
C MET A 90 10.40 -6.88 -9.55
N GLY A 91 10.35 -8.19 -9.32
CA GLY A 91 11.32 -9.17 -9.82
C GLY A 91 10.72 -10.57 -9.77
N ASP A 92 11.55 -11.61 -9.67
CA ASP A 92 11.07 -12.99 -9.47
C ASP A 92 10.87 -13.35 -8.00
N GLU A 93 10.38 -14.57 -7.75
CA GLU A 93 10.07 -15.05 -6.40
C GLU A 93 11.32 -15.38 -5.59
N ASP A 94 12.39 -15.85 -6.24
CA ASP A 94 13.62 -16.23 -5.55
C ASP A 94 14.34 -14.99 -5.00
N ASP A 95 14.39 -13.92 -5.78
CA ASP A 95 14.92 -12.63 -5.33
C ASP A 95 14.04 -12.02 -4.23
N ALA A 96 12.72 -12.14 -4.36
CA ALA A 96 11.75 -11.58 -3.41
C ALA A 96 11.93 -12.15 -1.99
N ARG A 97 12.31 -13.42 -1.87
CA ARG A 97 12.54 -14.12 -0.59
C ARG A 97 13.69 -13.56 0.24
N ASN A 98 14.59 -12.79 -0.38
CA ASN A 98 15.65 -12.12 0.36
C ASN A 98 15.14 -10.92 1.18
N TYR A 99 13.90 -10.51 0.96
CA TYR A 99 13.30 -9.35 1.60
C TYR A 99 12.15 -9.76 2.52
N THR A 100 12.03 -9.02 3.61
CA THR A 100 10.89 -9.06 4.52
C THR A 100 10.35 -7.65 4.65
N TYR A 101 9.04 -7.52 4.81
CA TYR A 101 8.39 -6.25 5.04
C TYR A 101 7.43 -6.31 6.21
N SER A 102 7.19 -5.16 6.83
CA SER A 102 6.06 -4.96 7.74
C SER A 102 5.16 -3.85 7.20
N LEU A 103 3.84 -4.01 7.33
CA LEU A 103 2.86 -2.93 7.19
C LEU A 103 2.14 -2.72 8.51
N GLU A 104 1.85 -1.47 8.86
CA GLU A 104 1.16 -1.11 10.08
C GLU A 104 0.07 -0.07 9.78
N VAL A 105 -1.07 -0.23 10.46
CA VAL A 105 -2.10 0.80 10.61
C VAL A 105 -2.32 1.04 12.10
N GLY A 106 -2.57 2.29 12.49
CA GLY A 106 -2.71 2.61 13.90
C GLY A 106 -3.32 3.98 14.16
N GLY A 107 -3.81 4.16 15.38
CA GLY A 107 -4.50 5.35 15.85
C GLY A 107 -4.96 5.16 17.30
N SER A 108 -5.05 6.26 18.05
CA SER A 108 -5.53 6.27 19.45
C SER A 108 -4.82 5.25 20.36
N GLY A 109 -3.49 5.13 20.23
CA GLY A 109 -2.68 4.21 21.05
C GLY A 109 -2.84 2.72 20.72
N ARG A 110 -3.57 2.38 19.65
CA ARG A 110 -3.71 1.01 19.15
C ARG A 110 -3.09 0.90 17.76
N LYS A 111 -2.62 -0.29 17.42
CA LYS A 111 -2.06 -0.60 16.10
C LYS A 111 -2.32 -2.03 15.69
N GLN A 112 -2.36 -2.26 14.39
CA GLN A 112 -2.40 -3.56 13.76
C GLN A 112 -1.24 -3.65 12.76
N THR A 113 -0.44 -4.70 12.89
CA THR A 113 0.78 -4.89 12.10
C THR A 113 0.71 -6.24 11.37
N TRP A 114 1.19 -6.26 10.13
CA TRP A 114 1.43 -7.45 9.32
C TRP A 114 2.91 -7.51 8.99
N GLU A 115 3.48 -8.72 8.95
CA GLU A 115 4.85 -8.96 8.51
C GLU A 115 4.87 -10.16 7.56
N GLY A 116 5.66 -10.08 6.49
CA GLY A 116 5.78 -11.15 5.52
C GLY A 116 6.83 -10.91 4.44
N THR A 117 6.92 -11.84 3.49
CA THR A 117 7.77 -11.71 2.30
C THR A 117 6.97 -11.06 1.16
N PRO A 118 7.51 -10.06 0.45
CA PRO A 118 6.78 -9.43 -0.65
C PRO A 118 6.59 -10.44 -1.79
N ARG A 119 5.38 -10.50 -2.37
CA ARG A 119 5.11 -11.41 -3.51
C ARG A 119 5.68 -10.84 -4.80
N SER A 120 6.23 -11.68 -5.66
CA SER A 120 6.65 -11.24 -7.00
C SER A 120 5.47 -10.61 -7.78
N VAL A 121 5.74 -9.56 -8.55
CA VAL A 121 4.74 -8.98 -9.47
C VAL A 121 4.31 -9.93 -10.59
N ARG A 122 5.05 -11.03 -10.81
CA ARG A 122 4.70 -12.09 -11.75
C ARG A 122 3.48 -12.89 -11.29
N ASP A 123 3.21 -12.93 -9.98
CA ASP A 123 1.96 -13.48 -9.43
C ASP A 123 0.83 -12.45 -9.52
N SER A 124 -0.38 -12.85 -9.91
CA SER A 124 -1.53 -11.96 -9.90
C SER A 124 -1.86 -11.47 -8.47
N HIS A 125 -2.19 -10.19 -8.32
CA HIS A 125 -2.67 -9.63 -7.04
C HIS A 125 -3.88 -10.42 -6.48
N ARG A 126 -4.70 -11.02 -7.36
CA ARG A 126 -5.81 -11.90 -6.97
C ARG A 126 -5.36 -13.12 -6.18
N LYS A 127 -4.21 -13.73 -6.54
CA LYS A 127 -3.68 -14.87 -5.77
C LYS A 127 -3.35 -14.46 -4.33
N VAL A 128 -2.72 -13.30 -4.17
CA VAL A 128 -2.36 -12.74 -2.85
C VAL A 128 -3.60 -12.48 -2.01
N ARG A 129 -4.62 -11.87 -2.63
CA ARG A 129 -5.92 -11.61 -2.01
C ARG A 129 -6.62 -12.90 -1.60
N ASP A 130 -6.73 -13.87 -2.50
CA ASP A 130 -7.46 -15.11 -2.27
C ASP A 130 -6.77 -16.01 -1.22
N SER A 131 -5.44 -15.88 -1.07
CA SER A 131 -4.68 -16.52 0.02
C SER A 131 -4.63 -15.72 1.32
N HIS A 132 -5.20 -14.50 1.34
CA HIS A 132 -5.16 -13.58 2.49
C HIS A 132 -3.73 -13.26 2.96
N ASP A 133 -2.77 -13.21 2.03
CA ASP A 133 -1.34 -12.99 2.30
C ASP A 133 -1.01 -11.49 2.34
N GLY A 134 -1.55 -10.80 3.35
CA GLY A 134 -1.41 -9.35 3.51
C GLY A 134 -2.19 -8.80 4.70
N LEU A 135 -2.00 -7.51 4.97
CA LEU A 135 -2.66 -6.82 6.07
C LEU A 135 -4.13 -6.60 5.76
N ILE A 136 -5.02 -7.41 6.36
CA ILE A 136 -6.48 -7.25 6.25
C ILE A 136 -7.01 -6.38 7.38
N ILE A 137 -7.78 -5.36 7.02
CA ILE A 137 -8.34 -4.38 7.95
C ILE A 137 -9.84 -4.30 7.69
N GLN A 138 -10.64 -4.67 8.69
CA GLN A 138 -12.10 -4.51 8.62
C GLN A 138 -12.48 -3.04 8.55
N ARG A 139 -13.55 -2.72 7.82
CA ARG A 139 -14.02 -1.33 7.65
C ARG A 139 -14.11 -0.55 8.96
N ASN A 140 -14.68 -1.14 10.01
CA ASN A 140 -14.82 -0.48 11.31
C ASN A 140 -13.49 -0.17 11.99
N MET A 141 -12.49 -1.05 11.81
CA MET A 141 -11.13 -0.80 12.31
C MET A 141 -10.42 0.27 11.48
N ALA A 142 -10.59 0.25 10.16
CA ALA A 142 -10.02 1.27 9.28
C ALA A 142 -10.54 2.68 9.62
N LEU A 143 -11.85 2.81 9.84
CA LEU A 143 -12.48 4.06 10.27
C LEU A 143 -12.05 4.47 11.69
N PHE A 144 -11.83 3.51 12.60
CA PHE A 144 -11.29 3.80 13.92
C PHE A 144 -9.87 4.37 13.84
N PHE A 145 -8.98 3.75 13.05
CA PHE A 145 -7.60 4.23 12.87
C PHE A 145 -7.51 5.56 12.09
N SER A 146 -8.55 5.90 11.34
CA SER A 146 -8.65 7.18 10.62
C SER A 146 -8.81 8.40 11.56
N GLY A 147 -9.18 8.20 12.83
CA GLY A 147 -9.18 9.26 13.87
C GLY A 147 -10.22 10.38 13.73
N GLY A 148 -10.98 10.43 12.64
CA GLY A 148 -12.02 11.42 12.36
C GLY A 148 -13.41 11.04 12.87
N ASP A 149 -14.45 11.63 12.28
CA ASP A 149 -15.86 11.41 12.63
C ASP A 149 -16.44 10.06 12.16
N LYS A 150 -15.57 9.16 11.69
CA LYS A 150 -15.87 7.83 11.13
C LYS A 150 -16.70 7.84 9.85
N LYS A 151 -16.82 8.98 9.15
CA LYS A 151 -17.47 9.02 7.83
C LYS A 151 -16.49 8.82 6.69
N GLU A 152 -15.26 9.29 6.86
CA GLU A 152 -14.21 9.27 5.84
C GLU A 152 -13.06 8.34 6.19
N LEU A 153 -12.46 7.76 5.17
CA LEU A 153 -11.34 6.82 5.32
C LEU A 153 -9.98 7.54 5.27
N LYS A 154 -9.55 8.15 6.37
CA LYS A 154 -8.21 8.74 6.59
C LYS A 154 -7.17 7.72 7.04
N LEU A 155 -7.17 6.54 6.42
CA LEU A 155 -6.32 5.46 6.89
C LEU A 155 -4.88 5.67 6.45
N ARG A 156 -3.98 5.64 7.43
CA ARG A 156 -2.55 5.70 7.23
C ARG A 156 -1.93 4.32 7.31
N VAL A 157 -1.35 3.87 6.20
CA VAL A 157 -0.56 2.66 6.13
C VAL A 157 0.91 3.05 6.13
N THR A 158 1.64 2.60 7.16
CA THR A 158 3.09 2.76 7.25
C THR A 158 3.78 1.42 6.99
N GLY A 159 5.00 1.45 6.48
CA GLY A 159 5.71 0.23 6.13
C GLY A 159 7.21 0.32 6.31
N ARG A 160 7.85 -0.84 6.43
CA ARG A 160 9.31 -1.03 6.48
C ARG A 160 9.70 -2.22 5.63
N ILE A 161 10.86 -2.18 5.00
CA ILE A 161 11.48 -3.31 4.30
C ILE A 161 12.86 -3.54 4.89
N TRP A 162 13.23 -4.80 5.08
CA TRP A 162 14.59 -5.20 5.38
C TRP A 162 14.98 -6.40 4.55
N LYS A 163 16.29 -6.56 4.37
CA LYS A 163 16.90 -7.68 3.66
C LYS A 163 17.64 -8.53 4.68
N GLU A 164 17.43 -9.84 4.68
CA GLU A 164 18.28 -10.72 5.48
C GLU A 164 19.72 -10.66 4.93
N GLN A 165 20.69 -10.40 5.81
CA GLN A 165 22.09 -10.53 5.44
C GLN A 165 22.38 -12.03 5.31
N GLN A 166 22.75 -12.47 4.10
CA GLN A 166 23.44 -13.75 3.96
C GLN A 166 24.75 -13.63 4.76
N ASN A 167 24.79 -14.22 5.95
CA ASN A 167 26.03 -14.39 6.69
C ASN A 167 26.89 -15.37 5.87
N PRO A 168 28.04 -14.95 5.31
CA PRO A 168 28.90 -15.87 4.57
C PRO A 168 29.50 -16.98 5.45
N ASP A 169 29.31 -16.92 6.78
CA ASP A 169 29.87 -17.87 7.75
C ASP A 169 28.92 -18.99 8.22
N SER A 170 27.70 -19.11 7.69
CA SER A 170 26.83 -20.26 8.01
C SER A 170 27.14 -21.47 7.11
N GLY A 171 28.28 -22.11 7.39
CA GLY A 171 28.44 -23.57 7.35
C GLY A 171 28.48 -24.26 5.98
N VAL A 172 29.65 -24.24 5.35
CA VAL A 172 30.09 -25.35 4.49
C VAL A 172 30.26 -26.59 5.37
N CYS A 173 29.22 -27.43 5.46
CA CYS A 173 29.35 -28.80 5.96
C CYS A 173 29.86 -29.68 4.82
N ILE A 174 31.17 -29.64 4.60
CA ILE A 174 31.90 -30.71 3.91
C ILE A 174 31.52 -32.05 4.55
N THR A 175 30.74 -32.86 3.83
CA THR A 175 30.69 -34.30 4.09
C THR A 175 31.25 -35.01 2.86
N SER A 176 32.58 -35.01 2.77
CA SER A 176 33.31 -36.04 2.04
C SER A 176 33.21 -37.33 2.84
N MET A 177 32.42 -38.30 2.38
CA MET A 177 32.64 -39.72 2.66
C MET A 177 32.13 -40.55 1.48
N CYS A 178 33.00 -40.79 0.50
CA CYS A 178 33.06 -42.09 -0.17
C CYS A 178 34.24 -42.84 0.43
N SER A 179 33.99 -44.03 0.97
CA SER A 179 35.01 -44.95 1.46
C SER A 179 34.74 -46.34 0.89
N SER A 180 35.80 -46.88 0.28
CA SER A 180 36.09 -48.26 -0.14
C SER A 180 35.25 -48.88 -1.26
#